data_AF-A0A1H5FPR7-F1
#
_entry.id   AF-A0A1H5FPR7-F1
#
_cell.length_a   1.000
_cell.length_b   1.000
_cell.length_c   1.000
_cell.angle_alpha   90.00
_cell.angle_beta   90.00
_cell.angle_gamma   90.00
#
_symmetry.space_group_name_H-M   'P 1'
#
loop_
_entity.id
_entity.type
_entity.pdbx_description
1 polymer ?
#
loop_
_entity_poly.entity_id
_entity_poly.type
_entity_poly.pdbx_seq_one_letter_code
_entity_poly.pdbx_strand_id
1 'polypeptide(L)'
;MILPAERELRAALARFASARIDHDVRPTGSTSRALEDATYTLCVMTSSRSLEEALIAADALLERYCADHAVSREVLAVVDVPRSGGSAEAASDTSRLESTGA
;
A
#
# COMPACT_ATOMS: atom_id res chain seq x y z
N MET A 1 -3.71 -12.42 19.59
CA MET A 1 -2.75 -12.77 18.53
C MET A 1 -2.04 -11.50 18.10
N ILE A 2 -0.73 -11.56 17.85
CA ILE A 2 0.02 -10.42 17.32
C ILE A 2 -0.29 -10.30 15.82
N LEU A 3 -0.53 -9.10 15.33
CA LEU A 3 -0.84 -8.89 13.91
C LEU A 3 0.42 -9.17 13.07
N PRO A 4 0.33 -9.97 11.99
CA PRO A 4 1.48 -10.27 11.14
C PRO A 4 1.91 -9.02 10.39
N ALA A 5 3.22 -8.80 10.19
CA ALA A 5 3.67 -7.66 9.41
C ALA A 5 3.11 -7.74 7.98
N GLU A 6 2.72 -6.60 7.40
CA GLU A 6 2.14 -6.51 6.06
C GLU A 6 2.97 -7.24 4.98
N ARG A 7 4.30 -7.08 5.03
CA ARG A 7 5.22 -7.75 4.12
C ARG A 7 5.19 -9.28 4.27
N GLU A 8 5.06 -9.78 5.49
CA GLU A 8 5.00 -11.22 5.77
C GLU A 8 3.70 -11.81 5.25
N LEU A 9 2.58 -11.11 5.46
CA LEU A 9 1.26 -11.50 4.95
C LEU A 9 1.27 -11.58 3.42
N ARG A 10 1.80 -10.57 2.72
CA ARG A 10 1.95 -10.61 1.25
C ARG A 10 2.84 -11.74 0.78
N ALA A 11 3.94 -12.01 1.49
CA ALA A 11 4.84 -13.10 1.13
C ALA A 11 4.20 -14.48 1.37
N ALA A 12 3.32 -14.63 2.36
CA ALA A 12 2.55 -15.86 2.58
C ALA A 12 1.52 -16.08 1.44
N LEU A 13 0.78 -15.04 1.07
CA LEU A 13 -0.16 -15.09 -0.06
C LEU A 13 0.51 -15.45 -1.38
N ALA A 14 1.68 -14.85 -1.68
CA ALA A 14 2.44 -15.15 -2.89
C ALA A 14 2.92 -16.61 -2.93
N ARG A 15 3.39 -17.15 -1.79
CA ARG A 15 3.79 -18.56 -1.69
C ARG A 15 2.62 -19.51 -1.90
N PHE A 16 1.48 -19.20 -1.30
CA PHE A 16 0.26 -19.97 -1.48
C PHE A 16 -0.21 -19.97 -2.94
N ALA A 17 -0.23 -18.81 -3.60
CA ALA A 17 -0.59 -18.71 -5.01
C ALA A 17 0.35 -19.54 -5.89
N SER A 18 1.66 -19.49 -5.63
CA SER A 18 2.65 -20.29 -6.35
C SER A 18 2.44 -21.79 -6.15
N ALA A 19 2.25 -22.24 -4.89
CA ALA A 19 2.01 -23.64 -4.57
C ALA A 19 0.69 -24.16 -5.19
N ARG A 20 -0.34 -23.31 -5.27
CA ARG A 20 -1.60 -23.63 -5.94
C ARG A 20 -1.38 -23.88 -7.43
N ILE A 21 -0.70 -22.95 -8.10
CA ILE A 21 -0.40 -23.05 -9.53
C ILE A 21 0.39 -24.33 -9.81
N ASP A 22 1.43 -24.61 -9.02
CA ASP A 22 2.26 -25.80 -9.18
C ASP A 22 1.45 -27.10 -8.99
N HIS A 23 0.55 -27.13 -8.00
CA HIS A 23 -0.32 -28.28 -7.77
C HIS A 23 -1.34 -28.46 -8.90
N ASP A 24 -1.96 -27.39 -9.38
CA ASP A 24 -2.95 -27.43 -10.46
C ASP A 24 -2.33 -27.87 -11.79
N VAL A 25 -1.07 -27.46 -12.05
CA VAL A 25 -0.31 -27.88 -13.25
C VAL A 25 0.17 -29.33 -13.12
N ARG A 26 0.60 -29.74 -11.93
CA ARG A 26 1.14 -31.09 -11.70
C ARG A 26 0.74 -31.61 -10.31
N PRO A 27 -0.42 -32.28 -10.20
CA PRO A 27 -0.87 -32.80 -8.92
C PRO A 27 -0.03 -34.03 -8.54
N THR A 28 0.89 -33.81 -7.59
CA THR A 28 1.75 -34.85 -7.00
C THR A 28 1.66 -34.78 -5.49
N GLY A 29 2.14 -35.82 -4.80
CA GLY A 29 2.25 -35.78 -3.33
C GLY A 29 3.12 -34.62 -2.83
N SER A 30 4.15 -34.21 -3.58
CA SER A 30 5.02 -33.09 -3.21
C SER A 30 4.32 -31.73 -3.33
N THR A 31 3.59 -31.50 -4.43
CA THR A 31 2.85 -30.25 -4.65
C THR A 31 1.62 -30.15 -3.76
N SER A 32 0.98 -31.27 -3.44
CA SER A 32 -0.11 -31.33 -2.43
C SER A 32 0.38 -30.86 -1.07
N ARG A 33 1.49 -31.42 -0.57
CA ARG A 33 2.09 -31.03 0.71
C ARG A 33 2.50 -29.57 0.75
N ALA A 34 3.12 -29.06 -0.33
CA ALA A 34 3.49 -27.65 -0.42
C ALA A 34 2.26 -26.72 -0.35
N LEU A 35 1.16 -27.10 -1.02
CA LEU A 35 -0.10 -26.35 -0.96
C LEU A 35 -0.75 -26.43 0.43
N GLU A 36 -0.75 -27.60 1.06
CA GLU A 36 -1.25 -27.79 2.42
C GLU A 36 -0.45 -26.96 3.44
N ASP A 37 0.88 -26.96 3.36
CA ASP A 37 1.76 -26.18 4.25
C ASP A 37 1.53 -24.67 4.09
N ALA A 38 1.41 -24.20 2.84
CA ALA A 38 1.11 -22.80 2.56
C ALA A 38 -0.29 -22.40 3.08
N THR A 39 -1.28 -23.29 2.92
CA THR A 39 -2.64 -23.10 3.44
C THR A 39 -2.64 -23.04 4.96
N TYR A 40 -1.96 -23.97 5.63
CA TYR A 40 -1.85 -24.00 7.08
C TYR A 40 -1.18 -22.74 7.62
N THR A 41 -0.09 -22.31 6.99
CA THR A 41 0.62 -21.08 7.36
C THR A 41 -0.31 -19.86 7.26
N LEU A 42 -1.08 -19.73 6.19
CA LEU A 42 -2.06 -18.65 6.06
C LEU A 42 -3.10 -18.71 7.19
N CYS A 43 -3.73 -19.86 7.43
CA CYS A 43 -4.74 -20.01 8.47
C CYS A 43 -4.22 -19.63 9.87
N VAL A 44 -3.00 -20.07 10.22
CA VAL A 44 -2.37 -19.70 11.49
C VAL A 44 -2.09 -18.20 11.54
N MET A 45 -1.51 -17.64 10.47
CA MET A 45 -1.15 -16.22 10.41
C MET A 45 -2.37 -15.30 10.55
N THR A 46 -3.51 -15.69 9.99
CA THR A 46 -4.76 -14.93 10.05
C THR A 46 -5.70 -15.37 11.19
N SER A 47 -5.30 -16.35 12.00
CA SER A 47 -6.14 -16.93 13.07
C SER A 47 -7.48 -17.48 12.59
N SER A 48 -7.53 -18.07 11.40
CA SER A 48 -8.72 -18.68 10.80
C SER A 48 -8.65 -20.21 10.82
N ARG A 49 -9.81 -20.86 10.61
CA ARG A 49 -9.93 -22.33 10.63
C ARG A 49 -10.10 -22.92 9.24
N SER A 50 -10.47 -22.11 8.27
CA SER A 50 -10.54 -22.49 6.86
C SER A 50 -9.71 -21.56 5.98
N LEU A 51 -9.38 -22.05 4.79
CA LEU A 51 -8.70 -21.25 3.79
C LEU A 51 -9.53 -20.04 3.33
N GLU A 52 -10.85 -20.22 3.17
CA GLU A 52 -11.74 -19.13 2.77
C GLU A 52 -11.76 -18.02 3.82
N GLU A 53 -11.92 -18.38 5.09
CA GLU A 53 -11.79 -17.44 6.22
C GLU A 53 -10.40 -16.78 6.24
N ALA A 54 -9.34 -17.52 5.92
CA ALA A 54 -7.98 -16.99 5.88
C ALA A 54 -7.83 -15.90 4.82
N LEU A 55 -8.36 -16.12 3.62
CA LEU A 55 -8.28 -15.16 2.51
C LEU A 55 -9.07 -13.90 2.82
N ILE A 56 -10.31 -14.03 3.33
CA ILE A 56 -11.12 -12.89 3.75
C ILE A 56 -10.42 -12.07 4.85
N ALA A 57 -9.85 -12.76 5.85
CA ALA A 57 -9.12 -12.10 6.92
C ALA A 57 -7.84 -11.42 6.40
N ALA A 58 -7.13 -12.05 5.46
CA ALA A 58 -5.94 -11.46 4.84
C ALA A 58 -6.27 -10.20 4.05
N ASP A 59 -7.36 -10.21 3.27
CA ASP A 59 -7.81 -9.03 2.51
C ASP A 59 -8.18 -7.88 3.45
N ALA A 60 -8.94 -8.16 4.51
CA ALA A 60 -9.27 -7.14 5.53
C ALA A 60 -8.02 -6.57 6.23
N LEU A 61 -6.97 -7.39 6.45
CA LEU A 61 -5.70 -6.91 6.99
C LEU A 61 -4.96 -6.01 6.00
N LEU A 62 -4.93 -6.38 4.71
CA LEU A 62 -4.30 -5.57 3.66
C LEU A 62 -5.01 -4.22 3.49
N GLU A 63 -6.34 -4.18 3.55
CA GLU A 63 -7.11 -2.93 3.53
C GLU A 63 -6.75 -2.02 4.71
N ARG A 64 -6.63 -2.59 5.92
CA ARG A 64 -6.19 -1.84 7.11
C ARG A 64 -4.80 -1.26 6.93
N TYR A 65 -3.84 -2.03 6.40
CA TYR A 65 -2.50 -1.51 6.13
C TYR A 65 -2.51 -0.38 5.10
N CYS A 66 -3.29 -0.50 4.02
CA CYS A 66 -3.45 0.57 3.03
C CYS A 66 -4.03 1.85 3.66
N ALA A 67 -5.03 1.73 4.54
CA ALA A 67 -5.60 2.86 5.26
C ALA A 67 -4.55 3.52 6.19
N ASP A 68 -3.78 2.72 6.93
CA ASP A 68 -2.72 3.22 7.81
C ASP A 68 -1.62 3.97 7.02
N HIS A 69 -1.25 3.48 5.83
CA HIS A 69 -0.31 4.16 4.93
C HIS A 69 -0.88 5.47 4.36
N ALA A 70 -2.18 5.53 4.09
CA ALA A 70 -2.83 6.74 3.61
C ALA A 70 -2.84 7.83 4.69
N VAL A 71 -3.23 7.47 5.92
CA VAL A 71 -3.20 8.37 7.08
C VAL A 71 -1.78 8.87 7.34
N SER A 72 -0.78 7.99 7.31
CA SER A 72 0.62 8.36 7.54
C SER A 72 1.11 9.37 6.50
N ARG A 73 0.67 9.24 5.24
CA ARG A 73 1.01 10.18 4.16
C ARG A 73 0.33 11.53 4.32
N GLU A 74 -0.93 11.56 4.73
CA GLU A 74 -1.67 12.79 4.99
C GLU A 74 -1.06 13.56 6.17
N VAL A 75 -0.74 12.86 7.26
CA VAL A 75 -0.03 13.46 8.41
C VAL A 75 1.31 14.05 7.98
N LEU A 76 2.10 13.31 7.18
CA LEU A 76 3.37 13.83 6.67
C LEU A 76 3.18 15.09 5.81
N ALA A 77 2.14 15.14 4.98
CA ALA A 77 1.83 16.31 4.15
C ALA A 77 1.40 17.54 4.97
N VAL A 78 0.71 17.34 6.11
CA VAL A 78 0.35 18.44 7.02
C VAL A 78 1.56 19.00 7.77
N VAL A 79 2.60 18.18 7.97
CA VAL A 79 3.85 18.59 8.66
C VAL A 79 4.81 19.35 7.72
N ASP A 80 4.52 19.42 6.42
CA ASP A 80 5.27 20.27 5.49
C ASP A 80 5.05 21.76 5.84
N VAL A 81 5.99 22.31 6.63
CA VAL A 81 6.09 23.73 6.94
C VAL A 81 6.36 24.49 5.64
N PRO A 82 5.55 25.49 5.26
CA PRO A 82 5.88 26.29 4.09
C PRO A 82 7.21 27.00 4.38
N ARG A 83 8.28 26.59 3.70
CA ARG A 83 9.43 27.47 3.54
C ARG A 83 8.90 28.68 2.78
N SER A 84 8.69 29.75 3.53
CA SER A 84 8.34 31.07 3.01
C SER A 84 9.46 31.52 2.08
N GLY A 85 9.36 31.11 0.81
CA GLY A 85 10.15 31.61 -0.28
C GLY A 85 9.65 33.01 -0.59
N GLY A 86 10.41 34.02 -0.17
CA GLY A 86 10.13 35.41 -0.48
C GLY A 86 9.96 35.61 -1.99
N SER A 87 8.81 36.14 -2.38
CA SER A 87 8.63 36.75 -3.69
C SER A 87 8.65 38.26 -3.50
N ALA A 88 9.83 38.85 -3.72
CA ALA A 88 9.96 40.25 -4.03
C ALA A 88 9.40 40.46 -5.45
N GLU A 89 8.14 40.89 -5.55
CA GLU A 89 7.55 41.25 -6.83
C GLU A 89 7.82 42.72 -7.13
N ALA A 90 8.83 42.88 -8.00
CA ALA A 90 9.09 43.92 -8.96
C ALA A 90 8.21 45.20 -8.91
N ALA A 91 8.88 46.30 -8.54
CA ALA A 91 8.57 47.60 -9.10
C ALA A 91 8.65 47.53 -10.65
N SER A 92 7.56 47.86 -11.32
CA SER A 92 7.59 48.27 -12.73
C SER A 92 7.00 49.65 -12.83
N ASP A 93 7.92 50.62 -12.81
CA ASP A 93 7.77 51.95 -13.36
C ASP A 93 7.04 51.89 -14.70
N THR A 94 5.90 52.60 -14.80
CA THR A 94 5.36 53.05 -16.07
C THR A 94 5.25 54.57 -16.02
N SER A 95 6.42 55.20 -16.08
CA SER A 95 6.56 56.62 -16.34
C SER A 95 6.31 56.90 -17.83
N ARG A 96 5.31 57.76 -18.09
CA ARG A 96 5.42 58.97 -18.94
C ARG A 96 5.58 58.82 -20.47
N LEU A 97 4.59 59.37 -21.19
CA LEU A 97 4.68 60.38 -22.29
C LEU A 97 3.28 60.50 -22.96
N GLU A 98 2.47 61.51 -22.64
CA GLU A 98 2.35 62.81 -23.36
C GLU A 98 2.21 62.70 -24.90
N SER A 99 1.00 62.93 -25.44
CA SER A 99 0.75 63.89 -26.55
C SER A 99 -0.75 63.98 -26.90
N THR A 100 -1.38 65.08 -26.50
CA THR A 100 -2.59 65.70 -27.10
C THR A 100 -2.17 67.18 -27.18
N GLY A 101 -2.13 67.88 -28.32
CA GLY A 101 -3.04 67.84 -29.44
C GLY A 101 -3.93 69.09 -29.37
N ALA A 102 -3.35 70.27 -29.65
CA ALA A 102 -4.05 71.52 -29.98
C ALA A 102 -3.07 72.52 -30.61
#